data_AF-A0A4Q2Z9I9-F1
#
_entry.id   AF-A0A4Q2Z9I9-F1
#
_cell.length_a   1.000
_cell.length_b   1.000
_cell.length_c   1.000
_cell.angle_alpha   90.00
_cell.angle_beta   90.00
_cell.angle_gamma   90.00
#
_symmetry.space_group_name_H-M   'P 1'
#
loop_
_entity.id
_entity.type
_entity.pdbx_description
1 polymer ?
#
loop_
_entity_poly.entity_id
_entity_poly.type
_entity_poly.pdbx_seq_one_letter_code
_entity_poly.pdbx_strand_id
1 'polypeptide(L)'
;MINWHVYARGLMRALFSLVIAFFFLLALLVASAQQQVMSQLDSGTSYSVARKTVSDAEQARRDLASELRQRGTLAGEKRALEQKSNDLDSALYSSMASVDQLAESIAHSKLCTRLDADGIPQGLAKWGAVYGCYSDNMVPAGNRGDIQALIDPANDPTKLTTRINRLKFDLQSADMALADSDARLKAAQATIAEAAKASNALQIVTLLDQSFVGILGLTHIPPSLMQITLCFLSGLFGALLITLVLLVYPNNDLSFTQTNSFWNRILLGGLIAVGVFVLIAGGVGVLGSSEAILSGQNNFLSFCAIG
;
A
#
# COMPACT_ATOMS: atom_id res chain seq x y z
N MET A 1 46.38 -44.99 -25.52
CA MET A 1 46.21 -43.53 -25.43
C MET A 1 44.72 -43.23 -25.25
N ILE A 2 44.32 -42.66 -24.11
CA ILE A 2 42.92 -42.30 -23.86
C ILE A 2 42.57 -41.10 -24.74
N ASN A 3 41.52 -41.22 -25.54
CA ASN A 3 41.13 -40.20 -26.50
C ASN A 3 40.38 -39.07 -25.77
N TRP A 4 41.14 -38.11 -25.24
CA TRP A 4 40.66 -37.06 -24.34
C TRP A 4 39.53 -36.21 -24.95
N HIS A 5 39.50 -36.08 -26.27
CA HIS A 5 38.42 -35.35 -26.97
C HIS A 5 37.06 -36.05 -26.91
N VAL A 6 37.02 -37.39 -26.85
CA VAL A 6 35.77 -38.15 -26.73
C VAL A 6 35.20 -37.99 -25.31
N TYR A 7 36.08 -38.07 -24.31
CA TYR A 7 35.71 -37.87 -22.90
C TYR A 7 35.26 -36.43 -22.62
N ALA A 8 35.97 -35.43 -23.16
CA ALA A 8 35.60 -34.02 -23.00
C ALA A 8 34.23 -33.69 -23.64
N ARG A 9 33.92 -34.26 -24.82
CA ARG A 9 32.59 -34.11 -25.44
C ARG A 9 31.49 -34.83 -24.65
N GLY A 10 31.78 -36.02 -24.11
CA GLY A 10 30.86 -36.76 -23.24
C GLY A 10 30.52 -35.98 -21.97
N LEU A 11 31.56 -35.44 -21.31
CA LEU A 11 31.42 -34.63 -20.10
C LEU A 11 30.60 -33.35 -20.37
N MET A 12 30.89 -32.62 -21.46
CA MET A 12 30.15 -31.41 -21.83
C MET A 12 28.66 -31.69 -22.10
N ARG A 13 28.32 -32.81 -22.73
CA ARG A 13 26.92 -33.22 -22.95
C ARG A 13 26.22 -33.60 -21.65
N ALA A 14 26.90 -34.31 -20.76
CA ALA A 14 26.36 -34.67 -19.44
C ALA A 14 26.12 -33.41 -18.58
N LEU A 15 27.06 -32.46 -18.58
CA LEU A 15 26.91 -31.18 -17.89
C LEU A 15 25.74 -30.36 -18.47
N PHE A 16 25.62 -30.30 -19.80
CA PHE A 16 24.51 -29.59 -20.44
C PHE A 16 23.15 -30.23 -20.10
N SER A 17 23.07 -31.57 -20.11
CA SER A 17 21.87 -32.30 -19.68
C SER A 17 21.51 -32.04 -18.22
N LEU A 18 22.50 -31.98 -17.33
CA LEU A 18 22.30 -31.70 -15.91
C LEU A 18 21.79 -30.27 -15.70
N VAL A 19 22.32 -29.29 -16.44
CA VAL A 19 21.85 -27.90 -16.42
C VAL A 19 20.39 -27.81 -16.90
N ILE A 20 20.04 -28.48 -18.00
CA ILE A 20 18.65 -28.51 -18.49
C ILE A 20 17.72 -29.14 -17.44
N ALA A 21 18.08 -30.30 -16.89
CA ALA A 21 17.30 -30.97 -15.85
C ALA A 21 17.12 -30.09 -14.61
N PHE A 22 18.17 -29.36 -14.21
CA PHE A 22 18.11 -28.41 -13.11
C PHE A 22 17.12 -27.28 -13.37
N PHE A 23 17.19 -26.61 -14.53
CA PHE A 23 16.23 -25.55 -14.88
C PHE A 23 14.80 -26.06 -15.00
N PHE A 24 14.62 -27.28 -15.49
CA PHE A 24 13.32 -27.93 -15.59
C PHE A 24 12.71 -28.22 -14.22
N LEU A 25 13.48 -28.79 -13.29
CA LEU A 25 13.06 -29.01 -11.90
C LEU A 25 12.73 -27.69 -11.18
N LEU A 26 13.50 -26.63 -11.47
CA LEU A 26 13.29 -25.31 -10.92
C LEU A 26 11.97 -24.69 -11.43
N ALA A 27 11.69 -24.79 -12.72
CA ALA A 27 10.42 -24.38 -13.29
C ALA A 27 9.25 -25.21 -12.72
N LEU A 28 9.40 -26.52 -12.57
CA LEU A 28 8.39 -27.34 -11.90
C LEU A 28 8.09 -26.88 -10.47
N LEU A 29 9.14 -26.56 -9.71
CA LEU A 29 9.01 -26.10 -8.33
C LEU A 29 8.29 -24.75 -8.25
N VAL A 30 8.63 -23.79 -9.12
CA VAL A 30 7.95 -22.48 -9.17
C VAL A 30 6.50 -22.64 -9.61
N ALA A 31 6.23 -23.50 -10.59
CA ALA A 31 4.88 -23.75 -11.09
C ALA A 31 3.98 -24.37 -10.00
N SER A 32 4.51 -25.35 -9.26
CA SER A 32 3.82 -25.96 -8.13
C SER A 32 3.53 -24.95 -7.03
N ALA A 33 4.50 -24.09 -6.69
CA ALA A 33 4.32 -23.03 -5.72
C ALA A 33 3.22 -22.03 -6.15
N GLN A 34 3.25 -21.57 -7.41
CA GLN A 34 2.25 -20.66 -7.96
C GLN A 34 0.85 -21.27 -7.94
N GLN A 35 0.74 -22.56 -8.25
CA GLN A 35 -0.52 -23.28 -8.19
C GLN A 35 -1.08 -23.37 -6.77
N GLN A 36 -0.22 -23.63 -5.77
CA GLN A 36 -0.62 -23.63 -4.38
C GLN A 36 -1.16 -22.25 -3.94
N VAL A 37 -0.54 -21.16 -4.39
CA VAL A 37 -1.06 -19.80 -4.15
C VAL A 37 -2.45 -19.62 -4.74
N MET A 38 -2.66 -20.05 -5.99
CA MET A 38 -3.97 -19.92 -6.65
C MET A 38 -5.09 -20.68 -5.92
N SER A 39 -4.77 -21.81 -5.29
CA SER A 39 -5.74 -22.57 -4.49
C SER A 39 -6.14 -21.88 -3.17
N GLN A 40 -5.33 -20.94 -2.69
CA GLN A 40 -5.54 -20.22 -1.42
C GLN A 40 -6.11 -18.80 -1.62
N LEU A 41 -6.17 -18.33 -2.86
CA LEU A 41 -6.74 -17.03 -3.21
C LEU A 41 -8.27 -17.12 -3.35
N ASP A 42 -8.96 -16.04 -3.00
CA ASP A 42 -10.41 -15.95 -3.15
C ASP A 42 -10.84 -16.06 -4.62
N SER A 43 -12.00 -16.68 -4.88
CA SER A 43 -12.56 -16.87 -6.21
C SER A 43 -12.81 -15.51 -6.88
N GLY A 44 -11.91 -15.10 -7.77
CA GLY A 44 -11.93 -13.80 -8.45
C GLY A 44 -10.65 -12.98 -8.33
N THR A 45 -9.73 -13.35 -7.42
CA THR A 45 -8.43 -12.69 -7.29
C THR A 45 -7.38 -13.43 -8.09
N SER A 46 -6.83 -12.78 -9.12
CA SER A 46 -5.73 -13.36 -9.92
C SER A 46 -4.39 -13.25 -9.19
N TYR A 47 -3.45 -14.14 -9.52
CA TYR A 47 -2.10 -14.13 -8.96
C TYR A 47 -1.38 -12.79 -9.14
N SER A 48 -1.55 -12.13 -10.28
CA SER A 48 -0.94 -10.81 -10.54
C SER A 48 -1.56 -9.71 -9.67
N VAL A 49 -2.87 -9.76 -9.43
CA VAL A 49 -3.57 -8.84 -8.52
C VAL A 49 -3.14 -9.07 -7.07
N ALA A 50 -3.03 -10.34 -6.64
CA ALA A 50 -2.49 -10.69 -5.33
C ALA A 50 -1.06 -10.17 -5.13
N ARG A 51 -0.19 -10.28 -6.14
CA ARG A 51 1.18 -9.76 -6.03
C ARG A 51 1.22 -8.24 -6.00
N LYS A 52 0.39 -7.58 -6.82
CA LYS A 52 0.27 -6.12 -6.82
C LYS A 52 -0.22 -5.60 -5.47
N THR A 53 -1.27 -6.20 -4.90
CA THR A 53 -1.80 -5.80 -3.59
C THR A 53 -0.77 -5.96 -2.47
N VAL A 54 0.05 -7.02 -2.48
CA VAL A 54 1.17 -7.16 -1.53
C VAL A 54 2.23 -6.06 -1.73
N SER A 55 2.62 -5.77 -2.98
CA SER A 55 3.56 -4.68 -3.29
C SER A 55 3.03 -3.31 -2.87
N ASP A 56 1.77 -3.01 -3.18
CA ASP A 56 1.10 -1.76 -2.82
C ASP A 56 1.00 -1.63 -1.29
N ALA A 57 0.82 -2.74 -0.57
CA ALA A 57 0.81 -2.74 0.89
C ALA A 57 2.19 -2.55 1.52
N GLU A 58 3.27 -3.03 0.90
CA GLU A 58 4.63 -2.69 1.36
C GLU A 58 4.90 -1.19 1.24
N GLN A 59 4.43 -0.57 0.15
CA GLN A 59 4.49 0.87 0.00
C GLN A 59 3.62 1.58 1.04
N ALA A 60 2.37 1.14 1.23
CA ALA A 60 1.48 1.69 2.24
C ALA A 60 2.04 1.55 3.66
N ARG A 61 2.79 0.48 3.99
CA ARG A 61 3.48 0.33 5.29
C ARG A 61 4.57 1.38 5.49
N ARG A 62 5.33 1.70 4.44
CA ARG A 62 6.35 2.77 4.49
C ARG A 62 5.68 4.12 4.70
N ASP A 63 4.61 4.39 3.95
CA ASP A 63 3.87 5.64 4.00
C ASP A 63 3.15 5.82 5.36
N LEU A 64 2.64 4.72 5.95
CA LEU A 64 2.02 4.70 7.27
C LEU A 64 2.99 5.19 8.36
N ALA A 65 4.26 4.79 8.30
CA ALA A 65 5.25 5.22 9.29
C ALA A 65 5.53 6.73 9.21
N SER A 66 5.58 7.31 8.01
CA SER A 66 5.69 8.76 7.83
C SER A 66 4.43 9.50 8.29
N GLU A 67 3.25 9.01 7.92
CA GLU A 67 1.97 9.62 8.31
C GLU A 67 1.75 9.58 9.83
N LEU A 68 2.14 8.49 10.51
CA LEU A 68 2.10 8.41 11.97
C LEU A 68 3.02 9.46 12.64
N ARG A 69 4.18 9.74 12.06
CA ARG A 69 5.08 10.80 12.56
C ARG A 69 4.46 12.18 12.36
N GLN A 70 3.91 12.44 11.17
CA GLN A 70 3.24 13.70 10.84
C GLN A 70 2.01 13.94 11.73
N ARG A 71 1.22 12.89 12.00
CA ARG A 71 0.13 12.96 12.98
C ARG A 71 0.64 13.29 14.38
N GLY A 72 1.76 12.70 14.78
CA GLY A 72 2.40 12.99 16.07
C GLY A 72 2.80 14.48 16.20
N THR A 73 3.36 15.07 15.14
CA THR A 73 3.71 16.50 15.13
C THR A 73 2.47 17.38 15.16
N LEU A 74 1.46 17.09 14.32
CA LEU A 74 0.18 17.83 14.31
C LEU A 74 -0.55 17.78 15.66
N ALA A 75 -0.56 16.61 16.31
CA ALA A 75 -1.15 16.46 17.64
C ALA A 75 -0.39 17.26 18.70
N GLY A 76 0.94 17.35 18.58
CA GLY A 76 1.77 18.21 19.43
C GLY A 76 1.47 19.69 19.21
N GLU A 77 1.37 20.12 17.96
CA GLU A 77 1.02 21.50 17.58
C GLU A 77 -0.37 21.88 18.10
N LYS A 78 -1.37 21.02 17.92
CA LYS A 78 -2.72 21.22 18.46
C LYS A 78 -2.68 21.44 19.98
N ARG A 79 -1.99 20.59 20.75
CA ARG A 79 -1.87 20.77 22.21
C ARG A 79 -1.22 22.10 22.58
N ALA A 80 -0.19 22.52 21.84
CA ALA A 80 0.45 23.80 22.05
C ALA A 80 -0.50 24.98 21.75
N LEU A 81 -1.34 24.87 20.72
CA LEU A 81 -2.38 25.85 20.42
C LEU A 81 -3.49 25.87 21.48
N GLU A 82 -3.93 24.71 21.98
CA GLU A 82 -4.90 24.59 23.06
C GLU A 82 -4.38 25.26 24.35
N GLN A 83 -3.11 25.04 24.69
CA GLN A 83 -2.49 25.69 25.83
C GLN A 83 -2.45 27.21 25.66
N LYS A 84 -2.03 27.70 24.49
CA LYS A 84 -2.09 29.14 24.18
C LYS A 84 -3.50 29.71 24.24
N SER A 85 -4.52 28.93 23.89
CA SER A 85 -5.92 29.36 23.98
C SER A 85 -6.33 29.54 25.42
N ASN A 86 -6.03 28.56 26.28
CA ASN A 86 -6.32 28.63 27.70
C ASN A 86 -5.59 29.80 28.38
N ASP A 87 -4.34 30.06 28.00
CA ASP A 87 -3.55 31.18 28.52
C ASP A 87 -4.16 32.53 28.09
N LEU A 88 -4.54 32.67 26.82
CA LEU A 88 -5.18 33.89 26.31
C LEU A 88 -6.58 34.11 26.87
N ASP A 89 -7.38 33.05 27.00
CA ASP A 89 -8.70 33.12 27.63
C ASP A 89 -8.55 33.56 29.09
N SER A 90 -7.60 32.99 29.84
CA SER A 90 -7.30 33.41 31.22
C SER A 90 -6.88 34.88 31.29
N ALA A 91 -6.02 35.34 30.38
CA ALA A 91 -5.60 36.74 30.29
C ALA A 91 -6.77 37.68 29.96
N LEU A 92 -7.67 37.26 29.05
CA LEU A 92 -8.87 38.01 28.71
C LEU A 92 -9.82 38.09 29.91
N TYR A 93 -10.04 36.99 30.64
CA TYR A 93 -10.84 36.98 31.86
C TYR A 93 -10.27 37.92 32.92
N SER A 94 -8.96 37.89 33.19
CA SER A 94 -8.33 38.80 34.15
C SER A 94 -8.42 40.27 33.72
N SER A 95 -8.23 40.54 32.43
CA SER A 95 -8.36 41.88 31.87
C SER A 95 -9.79 42.39 31.99
N MET A 96 -10.78 41.58 31.63
CA MET A 96 -12.20 41.92 31.77
C MET A 96 -12.64 42.15 33.23
N ALA A 97 -12.11 41.37 34.19
CA ALA A 97 -12.37 41.59 35.61
C ALA A 97 -11.84 42.96 36.09
N SER A 98 -10.67 43.39 35.60
CA SER A 98 -10.15 44.73 35.90
C SER A 98 -10.97 45.84 35.24
N VAL A 99 -11.47 45.62 34.02
CA VAL A 99 -12.41 46.53 33.35
C VAL A 99 -13.71 46.68 34.15
N ASP A 100 -14.21 45.61 34.77
CA ASP A 100 -15.40 45.67 35.62
C ASP A 100 -15.17 46.55 36.86
N GLN A 101 -14.03 46.39 37.54
CA GLN A 101 -13.65 47.22 38.69
C GLN A 101 -13.47 48.70 38.30
N LEU A 102 -12.85 48.96 37.15
CA LEU A 102 -12.65 50.32 36.64
C LEU A 102 -13.97 50.98 36.24
N ALA A 103 -14.85 50.24 35.57
CA ALA A 103 -16.17 50.73 35.20
C ALA A 103 -16.99 51.12 36.43
N GLU A 104 -16.97 50.29 37.48
CA GLU A 104 -17.67 50.58 38.74
C GLU A 104 -17.10 51.82 39.44
N SER A 105 -15.77 51.95 39.50
CA SER A 105 -15.10 53.12 40.09
C SER A 105 -15.40 54.42 39.32
N ILE A 106 -15.39 54.38 37.99
CA ILE A 106 -15.72 55.54 37.15
C ILE A 106 -17.19 55.91 37.30
N ALA A 107 -18.10 54.93 37.33
CA ALA A 107 -19.53 55.18 37.54
C ALA A 107 -19.78 55.86 38.90
N HIS A 108 -19.14 55.39 39.98
CA HIS A 108 -19.25 56.02 41.31
C HIS A 108 -18.75 57.46 41.34
N SER A 109 -17.74 57.78 40.54
CA SER A 109 -17.21 59.15 40.45
C SER A 109 -18.13 60.14 39.75
N LYS A 110 -19.13 59.67 38.99
CA LYS A 110 -20.04 60.46 38.13
C LYS A 110 -19.32 61.38 37.13
N LEU A 111 -18.05 61.12 36.84
CA LEU A 111 -17.25 61.93 35.92
C LEU A 111 -17.55 61.63 34.45
N CYS A 112 -18.06 60.43 34.13
CA CYS A 112 -18.33 60.00 32.77
C CYS A 112 -19.76 59.49 32.59
N THR A 113 -20.55 60.17 31.76
CA THR A 113 -21.96 59.80 31.48
C THR A 113 -22.11 58.59 30.56
N ARG A 114 -21.06 58.18 29.83
CA ARG A 114 -21.08 57.03 28.91
C ARG A 114 -21.29 55.68 29.61
N LEU A 115 -20.98 55.59 30.90
CA LEU A 115 -21.18 54.38 31.70
C LEU A 115 -22.54 54.36 32.41
N ASP A 116 -23.27 55.47 32.37
CA ASP A 116 -24.55 55.70 33.08
C ASP A 116 -25.77 55.71 32.12
N ALA A 117 -25.53 55.55 30.81
CA ALA A 117 -26.58 55.57 29.79
C ALA A 117 -27.28 54.20 29.70
N ASP A 118 -28.60 54.18 29.93
CA ASP A 118 -29.58 53.09 29.69
C ASP A 118 -29.02 51.65 29.61
N GLY A 119 -28.34 51.22 30.67
CA GLY A 119 -27.83 49.87 30.86
C GLY A 119 -26.31 49.78 30.77
N ILE A 120 -25.67 49.23 31.81
CA ILE A 120 -24.21 49.07 31.87
C ILE A 120 -23.78 48.16 30.70
N PRO A 121 -22.95 48.65 29.76
CA PRO A 121 -22.48 47.85 28.64
C PRO A 121 -21.75 46.60 29.17
N GLN A 122 -21.90 45.46 28.50
CA GLN A 122 -21.25 44.20 28.89
C GLN A 122 -20.08 43.83 27.96
N GLY A 123 -19.13 43.04 28.49
CA GLY A 123 -18.00 42.54 27.70
C GLY A 123 -17.17 43.66 27.08
N LEU A 124 -16.81 43.49 25.80
CA LEU A 124 -15.99 44.46 25.07
C LEU A 124 -16.62 45.86 24.92
N ALA A 125 -17.96 45.95 24.96
CA ALA A 125 -18.63 47.25 24.94
C ALA A 125 -18.32 48.05 26.22
N LYS A 126 -18.16 47.36 27.36
CA LYS A 126 -17.77 47.98 28.63
C LYS A 126 -16.37 48.57 28.55
N TRP A 127 -15.43 47.81 27.97
CA TRP A 127 -14.07 48.29 27.72
C TRP A 127 -14.07 49.52 26.80
N GLY A 128 -14.85 49.50 25.72
CA GLY A 128 -15.00 50.65 24.83
C GLY A 128 -15.51 51.91 25.55
N ALA A 129 -16.45 51.77 26.49
CA ALA A 129 -16.93 52.87 27.31
C ALA A 129 -15.86 53.39 28.28
N VAL A 130 -15.16 52.50 29.00
CA VAL A 130 -14.06 52.86 29.91
C VAL A 130 -12.93 53.58 29.17
N TYR A 131 -12.50 53.05 28.02
CA TYR A 131 -11.49 53.66 27.16
C TYR A 131 -11.94 55.03 26.62
N GLY A 132 -13.20 55.17 26.24
CA GLY A 132 -13.77 56.45 25.82
C GLY A 132 -13.80 57.50 26.94
N CYS A 133 -14.10 57.11 28.19
CA CYS A 133 -14.00 58.02 29.33
C CYS A 133 -12.54 58.44 29.59
N TYR A 134 -11.59 57.51 29.39
CA TYR A 134 -10.16 57.77 29.51
C TYR A 134 -9.65 58.75 28.46
N SER A 135 -10.01 58.57 27.18
CA SER A 135 -9.62 59.49 26.11
C SER A 135 -10.13 60.91 26.35
N ASP A 136 -11.30 61.04 26.96
CA ASP A 136 -11.95 62.32 27.23
C ASP A 136 -11.46 62.96 28.55
N ASN A 137 -10.46 62.37 29.22
CA ASN A 137 -9.93 62.76 30.53
C ASN A 137 -10.97 62.74 31.68
N MET A 138 -12.08 62.03 31.51
CA MET A 138 -13.21 61.94 32.45
C MET A 138 -13.08 60.76 33.42
N VAL A 139 -11.89 60.58 34.01
CA VAL A 139 -11.55 59.42 34.85
C VAL A 139 -10.86 59.87 36.14
N PRO A 140 -11.19 59.26 37.30
CA PRO A 140 -10.45 59.48 38.55
C PRO A 140 -8.94 59.31 38.35
N ALA A 141 -8.14 60.21 38.95
CA ALA A 141 -6.68 60.20 38.80
C ALA A 141 -6.05 58.87 39.24
N GLY A 142 -6.62 58.22 40.28
CA GLY A 142 -6.17 56.91 40.77
C GLY A 142 -6.30 55.77 39.76
N ASN A 143 -7.24 55.86 38.82
CA ASN A 143 -7.53 54.78 37.86
C ASN A 143 -6.75 54.91 36.54
N ARG A 144 -6.07 56.05 36.31
CA ARG A 144 -5.38 56.31 35.04
C ARG A 144 -4.23 55.33 34.79
N GLY A 145 -3.50 54.94 35.85
CA GLY A 145 -2.42 53.96 35.75
C GLY A 145 -2.91 52.57 35.32
N ASP A 146 -4.02 52.12 35.93
CA ASP A 146 -4.62 50.82 35.63
C ASP A 146 -5.20 50.76 34.21
N ILE A 147 -5.85 51.84 33.76
CA ILE A 147 -6.33 51.93 32.37
C ILE A 147 -5.15 51.95 31.40
N GLN A 148 -4.07 52.67 31.72
CA GLN A 148 -2.87 52.69 30.88
C GLN A 148 -2.23 51.30 30.75
N ALA A 149 -2.26 50.49 31.81
CA ALA A 149 -1.79 49.10 31.77
C ALA A 149 -2.68 48.20 30.89
N LEU A 150 -3.99 48.48 30.79
CA LEU A 150 -4.93 47.80 29.90
C LEU A 150 -4.85 48.26 28.44
N ILE A 151 -4.26 49.43 28.17
CA ILE A 151 -4.00 49.90 26.80
C ILE A 151 -2.79 49.18 26.19
N ASP A 152 -1.92 48.58 27.00
CA ASP A 152 -0.81 47.76 26.51
C ASP A 152 -1.36 46.64 25.59
N PRO A 153 -0.83 46.46 24.36
CA PRO A 153 -1.24 45.39 23.45
C PRO A 153 -1.18 43.98 24.06
N ALA A 154 -0.43 43.76 25.14
CA ALA A 154 -0.42 42.51 25.88
C ALA A 154 -1.74 42.26 26.64
N ASN A 155 -2.37 43.31 27.15
CA ASN A 155 -3.51 43.26 28.07
C ASN A 155 -4.82 43.81 27.50
N ASP A 156 -4.78 44.54 26.37
CA ASP A 156 -5.95 45.13 25.72
C ASP A 156 -7.01 44.07 25.37
N PRO A 157 -8.22 44.12 25.98
CA PRO A 157 -9.31 43.19 25.71
C PRO A 157 -9.65 43.02 24.23
N THR A 158 -9.57 44.09 23.43
CA THR A 158 -9.86 44.02 21.99
C THR A 158 -8.80 43.24 21.22
N LYS A 159 -7.52 43.43 21.59
CA LYS A 159 -6.38 42.73 20.97
C LYS A 159 -6.36 41.27 21.41
N LEU A 160 -6.62 41.00 22.68
CA LEU A 160 -6.76 39.64 23.22
C LEU A 160 -7.89 38.88 22.50
N THR A 161 -9.07 39.48 22.37
CA THR A 161 -10.19 38.86 21.64
C THR A 161 -9.83 38.56 20.17
N THR A 162 -9.14 39.49 19.51
CA THR A 162 -8.68 39.29 18.12
C THR A 162 -7.69 38.13 18.02
N ARG A 163 -6.75 38.01 18.98
CA ARG A 163 -5.80 36.88 19.05
C ARG A 163 -6.50 35.56 19.31
N ILE A 164 -7.46 35.52 20.23
CA ILE A 164 -8.27 34.32 20.53
C ILE A 164 -9.04 33.87 19.28
N ASN A 165 -9.67 34.80 18.55
CA ASN A 165 -10.41 34.45 17.33
C ASN A 165 -9.51 33.89 16.22
N ARG A 166 -8.30 34.43 16.05
CA ARG A 166 -7.30 33.87 15.12
C ARG A 166 -6.86 32.48 15.57
N LEU A 167 -6.60 32.31 16.86
CA LEU A 167 -6.18 31.03 17.42
C LEU A 167 -7.27 29.94 17.28
N LYS A 168 -8.55 30.31 17.41
CA LYS A 168 -9.68 29.39 17.15
C LYS A 168 -9.70 28.92 15.70
N PHE A 169 -9.38 29.79 14.76
CA PHE A 169 -9.24 29.40 13.35
C PHE A 169 -8.05 28.46 13.14
N ASP A 170 -6.91 28.75 13.77
CA ASP A 170 -5.73 27.88 13.71
C ASP A 170 -6.02 26.49 14.32
N LEU A 171 -6.73 26.44 15.45
CA LEU A 171 -7.19 25.19 16.08
C LEU A 171 -8.12 24.38 15.16
N GLN A 172 -9.11 25.03 14.54
CA GLN A 172 -9.98 24.36 13.56
C GLN A 172 -9.18 23.80 12.38
N SER A 173 -8.19 24.56 11.89
CA SER A 173 -7.34 24.11 10.79
C SER A 173 -6.51 22.87 11.18
N ALA A 174 -5.98 22.84 12.41
CA ALA A 174 -5.25 21.70 12.94
C ALA A 174 -6.16 20.47 13.14
N ASP A 175 -7.40 20.67 13.58
CA ASP A 175 -8.39 19.60 13.70
C ASP A 175 -8.74 18.98 12.36
N MET A 176 -8.93 19.81 11.32
CA MET A 176 -9.17 19.31 9.96
C MET A 176 -7.97 18.53 9.43
N ALA A 177 -6.74 18.99 9.66
CA ALA A 177 -5.52 18.30 9.25
C ALA A 177 -5.36 16.94 9.97
N LEU A 178 -5.68 16.88 11.27
CA LEU A 178 -5.68 15.63 12.03
C LEU A 178 -6.74 14.64 11.50
N ALA A 179 -7.94 15.12 11.19
CA ALA A 179 -9.01 14.29 10.63
C ALA A 179 -8.62 13.72 9.25
N ASP A 180 -7.98 14.51 8.38
CA ASP A 180 -7.47 14.03 7.09
C ASP A 180 -6.38 12.97 7.29
N SER A 181 -5.42 13.20 8.19
CA SER A 181 -4.37 12.21 8.50
C SER A 181 -4.97 10.92 9.06
N ASP A 182 -5.96 10.99 9.96
CA ASP A 182 -6.66 9.80 10.49
C ASP A 182 -7.39 9.03 9.38
N ALA A 183 -8.01 9.72 8.41
CA ALA A 183 -8.63 9.09 7.25
C ALA A 183 -7.60 8.36 6.37
N ARG A 184 -6.44 8.96 6.12
CA ARG A 184 -5.33 8.34 5.36
C ARG A 184 -4.76 7.13 6.09
N LEU A 185 -4.55 7.22 7.40
CA LEU A 185 -4.08 6.09 8.21
C LEU A 185 -5.08 4.93 8.15
N LYS A 186 -6.39 5.22 8.22
CA LYS A 186 -7.43 4.19 8.10
C LYS A 186 -7.44 3.54 6.72
N ALA A 187 -7.29 4.33 5.65
CA ALA A 187 -7.19 3.80 4.30
C ALA A 187 -5.95 2.91 4.12
N ALA A 188 -4.79 3.35 4.61
CA ALA A 188 -3.56 2.58 4.59
C ALA A 188 -3.64 1.29 5.44
N GLN A 189 -4.31 1.32 6.59
CA GLN A 189 -4.55 0.13 7.39
C GLN A 189 -5.48 -0.87 6.68
N ALA A 190 -6.50 -0.38 5.97
CA ALA A 190 -7.40 -1.23 5.20
C ALA A 190 -6.65 -1.96 4.07
N THR A 191 -5.80 -1.25 3.31
CA THR A 191 -4.98 -1.88 2.26
C THR A 191 -3.98 -2.88 2.82
N ILE A 192 -3.37 -2.59 3.98
CA ILE A 192 -2.47 -3.54 4.67
C ILE A 192 -3.23 -4.79 5.14
N ALA A 193 -4.44 -4.64 5.66
CA ALA A 193 -5.27 -5.75 6.13
C ALA A 193 -5.73 -6.65 4.97
N GLU A 194 -6.11 -6.06 3.85
CA GLU A 194 -6.44 -6.78 2.62
C GLU A 194 -5.22 -7.56 2.09
N ALA A 195 -4.06 -6.91 2.04
CA ALA A 195 -2.82 -7.54 1.62
C ALA A 195 -2.30 -8.59 2.59
N ALA A 196 -2.66 -8.57 3.87
CA ALA A 196 -2.25 -9.62 4.82
C ALA A 196 -2.83 -10.99 4.42
N LYS A 197 -4.05 -11.03 3.87
CA LYS A 197 -4.66 -12.25 3.35
C LYS A 197 -3.91 -12.75 2.10
N ALA A 198 -3.64 -11.85 1.16
CA ALA A 198 -2.88 -12.16 -0.06
C ALA A 198 -1.42 -12.57 0.24
N SER A 199 -0.79 -11.93 1.22
CA SER A 199 0.58 -12.20 1.66
C SER A 199 0.72 -13.58 2.28
N ASN A 200 -0.28 -14.05 3.04
CA ASN A 200 -0.28 -15.41 3.60
C ASN A 200 -0.34 -16.44 2.46
N ALA A 201 -1.21 -16.23 1.47
CA ALA A 201 -1.29 -17.08 0.29
C ALA A 201 0.02 -17.06 -0.54
N LEU A 202 0.69 -15.91 -0.61
CA LEU A 202 1.93 -15.72 -1.38
C LEU A 202 3.20 -16.11 -0.62
N GLN A 203 3.12 -16.54 0.65
CA GLN A 203 4.31 -16.77 1.48
C GLN A 203 5.32 -17.73 0.84
N ILE A 204 4.84 -18.81 0.22
CA ILE A 204 5.68 -19.81 -0.46
C ILE A 204 6.44 -19.18 -1.64
N VAL A 205 5.77 -18.31 -2.40
CA VAL A 205 6.38 -17.58 -3.52
C VAL A 205 7.37 -16.53 -3.03
N THR A 206 7.08 -15.84 -1.92
CA THR A 206 8.02 -14.87 -1.36
C THR A 206 9.32 -15.52 -0.86
N LEU A 207 9.26 -16.74 -0.33
CA LEU A 207 10.45 -17.53 0.01
C LEU A 207 11.26 -17.89 -1.23
N LEU A 208 10.57 -18.18 -2.34
CA LEU A 208 11.22 -18.44 -3.63
C LEU A 208 11.86 -17.17 -4.22
N ASP A 209 11.22 -16.01 -4.08
CA ASP A 209 11.76 -14.69 -4.47
C ASP A 209 13.05 -14.35 -3.72
N GLN A 210 13.16 -14.73 -2.45
CA GLN A 210 14.36 -14.51 -1.64
C GLN A 210 15.49 -15.50 -1.93
N SER A 211 15.22 -16.56 -2.69
CA SER A 211 16.19 -17.60 -3.05
C SER A 211 16.84 -17.34 -4.41
N PHE A 212 17.77 -18.20 -4.82
CA PHE A 212 18.40 -18.14 -6.15
C PHE A 212 17.39 -18.19 -7.32
N VAL A 213 16.19 -18.72 -7.06
CA VAL A 213 15.06 -18.78 -8.01
C VAL A 213 14.49 -17.40 -8.32
N GLY A 214 14.43 -16.51 -7.32
CA GLY A 214 13.99 -15.12 -7.47
C GLY A 214 14.97 -14.28 -8.29
N ILE A 215 16.28 -14.56 -8.18
CA ILE A 215 17.33 -13.91 -8.99
C ILE A 215 17.12 -14.19 -10.49
N LEU A 216 16.60 -15.37 -10.84
CA LEU A 216 16.25 -15.74 -12.21
C LEU A 216 14.92 -15.13 -12.69
N GLY A 217 14.16 -14.47 -11.81
CA GLY A 217 12.90 -13.81 -12.14
C GLY A 217 11.74 -14.75 -12.49
N LEU A 218 11.90 -16.07 -12.32
CA LEU A 218 10.91 -17.06 -12.77
C LEU A 218 9.58 -16.96 -12.02
N THR A 219 9.61 -16.50 -10.78
CA THR A 219 8.44 -16.26 -9.94
C THR A 219 7.58 -15.09 -10.43
N HIS A 220 8.15 -14.13 -11.18
CA HIS A 220 7.47 -12.97 -11.78
C HIS A 220 6.64 -13.31 -13.01
N ILE A 221 6.87 -14.47 -13.61
CA ILE A 221 6.11 -14.93 -14.76
C ILE A 221 4.70 -15.34 -14.30
N PRO A 222 3.63 -14.79 -14.91
CA PRO A 222 2.27 -15.23 -14.66
C PRO A 222 2.12 -16.75 -14.86
N PRO A 223 1.32 -17.44 -14.03
CA PRO A 223 1.15 -18.89 -14.13
C PRO A 223 0.74 -19.38 -15.52
N SER A 224 -0.07 -18.59 -16.24
CA SER A 224 -0.49 -18.89 -17.61
C SER A 224 0.66 -18.93 -18.62
N LEU A 225 1.62 -18.00 -18.52
CA LEU A 225 2.80 -17.99 -19.40
C LEU A 225 3.75 -19.14 -19.05
N MET A 226 3.88 -19.45 -17.77
CA MET A 226 4.67 -20.56 -17.30
C MET A 226 4.11 -21.91 -17.79
N GLN A 227 2.80 -22.05 -17.78
CA GLN A 227 2.09 -23.21 -18.31
C GLN A 227 2.32 -23.40 -19.81
N ILE A 228 2.20 -22.32 -20.60
CA ILE A 228 2.48 -22.36 -22.04
C ILE A 228 3.92 -22.81 -22.30
N THR A 229 4.86 -22.27 -21.52
CA THR A 229 6.29 -22.60 -21.64
C THR A 229 6.56 -24.06 -21.29
N LEU A 230 5.98 -24.57 -20.19
CA LEU A 230 6.12 -25.96 -19.77
C LEU A 230 5.49 -26.94 -20.77
N CYS A 231 4.29 -26.66 -21.28
CA CYS A 231 3.66 -27.45 -22.34
C CYS A 231 4.50 -27.50 -23.62
N PHE A 232 5.09 -26.37 -24.01
CA PHE A 232 5.95 -26.33 -25.19
C PHE A 232 7.21 -27.17 -25.00
N LEU A 233 7.86 -27.07 -23.83
CA LEU A 233 9.07 -27.83 -23.50
C LEU A 233 8.81 -29.34 -23.38
N SER A 234 7.69 -29.73 -22.77
CA SER A 234 7.32 -31.13 -22.58
C SER A 234 6.93 -31.77 -23.94
N GLY A 235 6.12 -31.07 -24.75
CA GLY A 235 5.81 -31.49 -26.13
C GLY A 235 7.05 -31.64 -27.03
N LEU A 236 8.04 -30.75 -26.90
CA LEU A 236 9.31 -30.84 -27.63
C LEU A 236 10.14 -32.06 -27.16
N PHE A 237 10.14 -32.34 -25.85
CA PHE A 237 10.78 -33.53 -25.29
C PHE A 237 10.09 -34.82 -25.74
N GLY A 238 8.76 -34.89 -25.72
CA GLY A 238 7.99 -36.01 -26.24
C GLY A 238 8.28 -36.28 -27.73
N ALA A 239 8.32 -35.22 -28.55
CA ALA A 239 8.70 -35.33 -29.95
C ALA A 239 10.15 -35.84 -30.14
N LEU A 240 11.10 -35.41 -29.29
CA LEU A 240 12.46 -35.91 -29.28
C LEU A 240 12.55 -37.39 -28.89
N LEU A 241 11.79 -37.85 -27.89
CA LEU A 241 11.77 -39.25 -27.50
C LEU A 241 11.23 -40.16 -28.61
N ILE A 242 10.14 -39.74 -29.26
CA ILE A 242 9.55 -40.51 -30.37
C ILE A 242 10.50 -40.57 -31.56
N THR A 243 11.11 -39.43 -31.93
CA THR A 243 12.09 -39.41 -33.01
C THR A 243 13.33 -40.25 -32.68
N LEU A 244 13.77 -40.28 -31.42
CA LEU A 244 14.84 -41.17 -30.96
C LEU A 244 14.44 -42.65 -31.09
N VAL A 245 13.25 -43.03 -30.64
CA VAL A 245 12.74 -44.40 -30.76
C VAL A 245 12.61 -44.84 -32.23
N LEU A 246 12.07 -43.98 -33.10
CA LEU A 246 11.94 -44.26 -34.54
C LEU A 246 13.30 -44.36 -35.25
N LEU A 247 14.32 -43.67 -34.74
CA LEU A 247 15.69 -43.70 -35.31
C LEU A 247 16.48 -44.91 -34.79
N VAL A 248 16.27 -45.32 -33.53
CA VAL A 248 16.91 -46.49 -32.90
C VAL A 248 16.25 -47.81 -33.31
N TYR A 249 14.95 -47.81 -33.65
CA TYR A 249 14.24 -48.96 -34.23
C TYR A 249 13.86 -48.69 -35.70
N PRO A 250 14.82 -48.82 -36.64
CA PRO A 250 14.59 -48.54 -38.06
C PRO A 250 13.69 -49.57 -38.76
N ASN A 251 13.42 -50.73 -38.15
CA ASN A 251 12.55 -51.78 -38.71
C ASN A 251 11.11 -51.68 -38.20
N ASN A 252 10.54 -50.47 -38.20
CA ASN A 252 9.10 -50.30 -38.02
C ASN A 252 8.48 -50.13 -39.41
N ASP A 253 7.58 -51.03 -39.80
CA ASP A 253 6.87 -51.08 -41.12
C ASP A 253 5.93 -49.89 -41.40
N LEU A 254 6.10 -48.79 -40.68
CA LEU A 254 5.35 -47.56 -40.89
C LEU A 254 5.96 -46.80 -42.08
N SER A 255 5.29 -46.83 -43.23
CA SER A 255 5.72 -46.23 -44.52
C SER A 255 6.14 -44.75 -44.48
N PHE A 256 5.89 -44.05 -43.38
CA PHE A 256 6.31 -42.66 -43.13
C PHE A 256 7.76 -42.51 -42.62
N THR A 257 8.43 -43.56 -42.15
CA THR A 257 9.83 -43.49 -41.65
C THR A 257 10.90 -43.59 -42.74
N GLN A 258 10.53 -44.07 -43.93
CA GLN A 258 11.47 -44.37 -45.02
C GLN A 258 11.88 -43.14 -45.86
N THR A 259 11.16 -42.02 -45.78
CA THR A 259 11.62 -40.78 -46.40
C THR A 259 12.54 -40.04 -45.45
N ASN A 260 13.80 -39.86 -45.85
CA ASN A 260 14.88 -39.22 -45.08
C ASN A 260 14.69 -37.68 -44.89
N SER A 261 13.45 -37.21 -44.99
CA SER A 261 13.05 -35.81 -44.88
C SER A 261 12.95 -35.42 -43.40
N PHE A 262 13.88 -34.57 -42.97
CA PHE A 262 13.92 -33.97 -41.63
C PHE A 262 12.60 -33.25 -41.27
N TRP A 263 11.96 -32.61 -42.26
CA TRP A 263 10.70 -31.89 -42.08
C TRP A 263 9.51 -32.79 -41.77
N ASN A 264 9.44 -33.98 -42.40
CA ASN A 264 8.34 -34.92 -42.13
C ASN A 264 8.41 -35.48 -40.69
N ARG A 265 9.62 -35.65 -40.16
CA ARG A 265 9.83 -36.12 -38.77
C ARG A 265 9.49 -35.05 -37.74
N ILE A 266 9.83 -33.79 -38.02
CA ILE A 266 9.42 -32.66 -37.19
C ILE A 266 7.90 -32.47 -37.22
N LEU A 267 7.28 -32.56 -38.40
CA LEU A 267 5.83 -32.39 -38.54
C LEU A 267 5.06 -33.54 -37.87
N LEU A 268 5.54 -34.78 -37.98
CA LEU A 268 5.00 -35.94 -37.27
C LEU A 268 5.18 -35.80 -35.74
N GLY A 269 6.36 -35.39 -35.29
CA GLY A 269 6.62 -35.11 -33.87
C GLY A 269 5.72 -33.99 -33.34
N GLY A 270 5.52 -32.93 -34.12
CA GLY A 270 4.59 -31.83 -33.79
C GLY A 270 3.12 -32.26 -33.77
N LEU A 271 2.70 -33.12 -34.71
CA LEU A 271 1.32 -33.62 -34.77
C LEU A 271 1.01 -34.60 -33.63
N ILE A 272 2.00 -35.39 -33.20
CA ILE A 272 1.89 -36.23 -32.01
C ILE A 272 1.91 -35.37 -30.74
N ALA A 273 2.75 -34.34 -30.66
CA ALA A 273 2.73 -33.40 -29.54
C ALA A 273 1.37 -32.67 -29.42
N VAL A 274 0.77 -32.28 -30.55
CA VAL A 274 -0.61 -31.75 -30.58
C VAL A 274 -1.62 -32.82 -30.14
N GLY A 275 -1.47 -34.07 -30.57
CA GLY A 275 -2.32 -35.19 -30.15
C GLY A 275 -2.25 -35.47 -28.65
N VAL A 276 -1.05 -35.51 -28.08
CA VAL A 276 -0.81 -35.68 -26.64
C VAL A 276 -1.32 -34.47 -25.86
N PHE A 277 -1.10 -33.25 -26.36
CA PHE A 277 -1.66 -32.03 -25.79
C PHE A 277 -3.19 -32.04 -25.76
N VAL A 278 -3.84 -32.47 -26.85
CA VAL A 278 -5.31 -32.62 -26.94
C VAL A 278 -5.82 -33.77 -26.06
N LEU A 279 -5.06 -34.85 -25.90
CA LEU A 279 -5.44 -35.99 -25.06
C LEU A 279 -5.24 -35.71 -23.57
N ILE A 280 -4.23 -34.92 -23.20
CA ILE A 280 -4.07 -34.39 -21.84
C ILE A 280 -5.16 -33.36 -21.56
N ALA A 281 -5.38 -32.40 -22.45
CA ALA A 281 -6.44 -31.40 -22.30
C ALA A 281 -7.85 -32.03 -22.32
N GLY A 282 -8.07 -33.08 -23.12
CA GLY A 282 -9.33 -33.81 -23.26
C GLY A 282 -9.54 -34.87 -22.17
N GLY A 283 -8.47 -35.50 -21.66
CA GLY A 283 -8.51 -36.45 -20.55
C GLY A 283 -8.92 -35.81 -19.22
N VAL A 284 -8.61 -34.52 -19.06
CA VAL A 284 -9.09 -33.69 -17.94
C VAL A 284 -10.61 -33.48 -18.01
N GLY A 285 -11.22 -33.58 -19.20
CA GLY A 285 -12.68 -33.51 -19.39
C GLY A 285 -13.43 -34.80 -19.04
N VAL A 286 -12.80 -35.98 -19.13
CA VAL A 286 -13.46 -37.29 -18.99
C VAL A 286 -13.45 -37.82 -17.56
N LEU A 287 -12.52 -37.38 -16.69
CA LEU A 287 -12.48 -37.74 -15.27
C LEU A 287 -13.41 -36.88 -14.38
N GLY A 288 -14.34 -36.14 -15.00
CA GLY A 288 -15.39 -35.42 -14.29
C GLY A 288 -14.90 -34.14 -13.64
N SER A 289 -14.87 -33.05 -14.41
CA SER A 289 -15.38 -31.74 -13.98
C SER A 289 -15.02 -30.67 -15.01
N SER A 290 -16.02 -30.29 -15.79
CA SER A 290 -16.05 -28.99 -16.48
C SER A 290 -15.85 -27.82 -15.51
N GLU A 291 -16.04 -28.02 -14.20
CA GLU A 291 -15.77 -27.05 -13.13
C GLU A 291 -14.31 -27.04 -12.65
N ALA A 292 -13.48 -28.08 -12.84
CA ALA A 292 -12.07 -28.08 -12.36
C ALA A 292 -11.13 -27.26 -13.24
N ILE A 293 -11.43 -27.13 -14.53
CA ILE A 293 -10.72 -26.20 -15.41
C ILE A 293 -11.05 -24.74 -15.04
N LEU A 294 -12.25 -24.50 -14.49
CA LEU A 294 -12.69 -23.18 -14.04
C LEU A 294 -12.29 -22.85 -12.58
N SER A 295 -12.06 -23.86 -11.73
CA SER A 295 -11.80 -23.67 -10.29
C SER A 295 -10.34 -23.86 -9.85
N GLY A 296 -9.41 -24.22 -10.75
CA GLY A 296 -7.96 -24.16 -10.47
C GLY A 296 -7.44 -25.12 -9.39
N GLN A 297 -8.25 -26.07 -8.92
CA GLN A 297 -7.94 -26.88 -7.72
C GLN A 297 -7.05 -28.12 -7.97
N ASN A 298 -6.82 -28.55 -9.21
CA ASN A 298 -5.97 -29.71 -9.51
C ASN A 298 -4.70 -29.32 -10.25
N ASN A 299 -3.61 -30.03 -9.93
CA ASN A 299 -2.19 -29.84 -10.27
C ASN A 299 -1.84 -29.78 -11.79
N PHE A 300 -2.63 -29.05 -12.59
CA PHE A 300 -2.58 -28.98 -14.05
C PHE A 300 -1.20 -28.56 -14.57
N LEU A 301 -0.50 -27.67 -13.85
CA LEU A 301 0.86 -27.25 -14.21
C LEU A 301 1.88 -28.40 -14.09
N SER A 302 1.69 -29.30 -13.11
CA SER A 302 2.52 -30.50 -12.96
C SER A 302 2.27 -31.48 -14.12
N PHE A 303 1.02 -31.61 -14.57
CA PHE A 303 0.66 -32.45 -15.72
C PHE A 303 1.15 -31.89 -17.06
N CYS A 304 1.10 -30.57 -17.25
CA CYS A 304 1.67 -29.90 -18.43
C CYS A 304 3.18 -30.13 -18.56
N ALA A 305 3.89 -30.21 -17.43
CA ALA A 305 5.33 -30.45 -17.42
C ALA A 305 5.70 -31.93 -17.68
N ILE A 306 4.85 -32.89 -17.31
CA ILE A 306 5.12 -34.33 -17.50
C ILE A 306 4.90 -34.79 -18.96
N GLY A 307 4.12 -34.03 -19.75
CA GLY A 307 3.68 -34.37 -21.11
C GLY A 307 4.76 -34.58 -22.17
#